data_AF-A0A8J7FFN9-F1
#
_entry.id   AF-A0A8J7FFN9-F1
#
_cell.length_a   1.000
_cell.length_b   1.000
_cell.length_c   1.000
_cell.angle_alpha   90.00
_cell.angle_beta   90.00
_cell.angle_gamma   90.00
#
_symmetry.space_group_name_H-M   'P 1'
#
loop_
_entity.id
_entity.type
_entity.pdbx_description
1 polymer ?
#
loop_
_entity_poly.entity_id
_entity_poly.type
_entity_poly.pdbx_seq_one_letter_code
_entity_poly.pdbx_strand_id
1 'polypeptide(L)'
;MATATLEKTAFTLEQFLNACGLPDGPARTAIEARLVDYLQQGQPKKDYVVYHAKQLSCYHAGVQKKYYLVSEATKTLVIWTDGRQISRLDSAAFANNGQLVMLGAAGLGISSAAAVAREKEKNSNNNNNNNNNNNNNNNG
;
A
#
# COMPACT_ATOMS: atom_id res chain seq x y z
N MET A 1 -9.06 -12.40 20.72
CA MET A 1 -8.67 -11.16 20.01
C MET A 1 -7.89 -11.42 18.73
N ALA A 2 -7.00 -12.43 18.66
CA ALA A 2 -6.23 -12.76 17.44
C ALA A 2 -7.09 -13.19 16.23
N THR A 3 -8.20 -13.89 16.47
CA THR A 3 -9.17 -14.33 15.43
C THR A 3 -9.81 -13.15 14.70
N ALA A 4 -10.24 -12.11 15.42
CA ALA A 4 -10.84 -10.91 14.81
C ALA A 4 -9.83 -10.14 13.93
N THR A 5 -8.52 -10.24 14.20
CA THR A 5 -7.48 -9.65 13.35
C THR A 5 -7.21 -10.49 12.10
N LEU A 6 -7.27 -11.82 12.23
CA LEU A 6 -7.18 -12.76 11.11
C LEU A 6 -8.29 -12.53 10.10
N GLU A 7 -9.55 -12.53 10.56
CA GLU A 7 -10.73 -12.36 9.71
C GLU A 7 -10.69 -11.04 8.94
N LYS A 8 -10.29 -9.95 9.61
CA LYS A 8 -10.11 -8.64 8.96
C LYS A 8 -9.01 -8.64 7.91
N THR A 9 -7.91 -9.34 8.17
CA THR A 9 -6.79 -9.43 7.23
C THR A 9 -7.19 -10.25 6.01
N ALA A 10 -7.85 -11.39 6.21
CA ALA A 10 -8.39 -12.24 5.15
C ALA A 10 -9.40 -11.47 4.29
N PHE A 11 -10.37 -10.81 4.92
CA PHE A 11 -11.35 -9.97 4.22
C PHE A 11 -10.68 -8.86 3.39
N THR A 12 -9.68 -8.18 3.95
CA THR A 12 -8.93 -7.14 3.22
C THR A 12 -8.16 -7.74 2.04
N LEU A 13 -7.59 -8.92 2.19
CA LEU A 13 -6.87 -9.59 1.10
C LEU A 13 -7.81 -10.09 0.01
N GLU A 14 -8.98 -10.61 0.35
CA GLU A 14 -10.02 -10.97 -0.61
C GLU A 14 -10.39 -9.76 -1.48
N GLN A 15 -10.68 -8.63 -0.84
CA GLN A 15 -10.99 -7.37 -1.52
C GLN A 15 -9.83 -6.86 -2.38
N PHE A 16 -8.59 -7.03 -1.92
CA PHE A 16 -7.39 -6.66 -2.66
C PHE A 16 -7.21 -7.52 -3.92
N LEU A 17 -7.37 -8.84 -3.82
CA LEU A 17 -7.27 -9.76 -4.97
C LEU A 17 -8.39 -9.51 -5.98
N ASN A 18 -9.60 -9.19 -5.51
CA ASN A 18 -10.71 -8.75 -6.35
C ASN A 18 -10.37 -7.45 -7.10
N ALA A 19 -9.75 -6.48 -6.41
CA ALA A 19 -9.29 -5.24 -7.02
C ALA A 19 -8.16 -5.45 -8.03
N CYS A 20 -7.36 -6.52 -7.91
CA CYS A 20 -6.38 -6.94 -8.92
C CYS A 20 -7.06 -7.61 -10.15
N GLY A 21 -8.34 -7.95 -10.03
CA GLY A 21 -9.10 -8.70 -11.02
C GLY A 21 -8.58 -10.11 -11.21
N LEU A 22 -8.15 -10.74 -10.12
CA LEU A 22 -7.73 -12.14 -10.10
C LEU A 22 -8.98 -13.03 -10.00
N PRO A 23 -9.18 -14.00 -10.90
CA PRO A 23 -10.37 -14.85 -10.88
C PRO A 23 -10.37 -15.80 -9.68
N ASP A 24 -11.56 -16.19 -9.25
CA ASP A 24 -11.72 -17.21 -8.22
C ASP A 24 -11.22 -18.58 -8.69
N GLY A 25 -10.54 -19.28 -7.79
CA GLY A 25 -10.05 -20.62 -8.05
C GLY A 25 -8.97 -21.07 -7.06
N PRO A 26 -8.55 -22.34 -7.11
CA PRO A 26 -7.59 -22.90 -6.17
C PRO A 26 -6.25 -22.15 -6.13
N ALA A 27 -5.81 -21.60 -7.27
CA ALA A 27 -4.59 -20.81 -7.35
C ALA A 27 -4.71 -19.48 -6.57
N ARG A 28 -5.82 -18.76 -6.72
CA ARG A 28 -6.14 -17.54 -5.94
C ARG A 28 -6.16 -17.87 -4.45
N THR A 29 -6.87 -18.91 -4.04
CA THR A 29 -6.98 -19.32 -2.63
C THR A 29 -5.62 -19.66 -2.03
N ALA A 30 -4.75 -20.36 -2.76
CA ALA A 30 -3.41 -20.70 -2.28
C ALA A 30 -2.52 -19.46 -2.11
N ILE A 31 -2.65 -18.46 -3.01
CA ILE A 31 -1.95 -17.18 -2.89
C ILE A 31 -2.49 -16.40 -1.69
N GLU A 32 -3.81 -16.30 -1.56
CA GLU A 32 -4.48 -15.60 -0.46
C GLU A 32 -4.00 -16.12 0.89
N ALA A 33 -4.02 -17.43 1.12
CA ALA A 33 -3.56 -18.04 2.36
C ALA A 33 -2.11 -17.66 2.70
N ARG A 34 -1.22 -17.61 1.70
CA ARG A 34 0.18 -17.19 1.89
C ARG A 34 0.32 -15.70 2.19
N LEU A 35 -0.52 -14.86 1.60
CA LEU A 35 -0.52 -13.42 1.88
C LEU A 35 -1.09 -13.12 3.27
N VAL A 36 -2.13 -13.87 3.69
CA VAL A 36 -2.68 -13.79 5.05
C VAL A 36 -1.58 -14.11 6.05
N ASP A 37 -0.92 -15.27 5.91
CA ASP A 37 0.16 -15.68 6.80
C ASP A 37 1.28 -14.63 6.86
N TYR A 38 1.70 -14.11 5.70
CA TYR A 38 2.72 -13.07 5.60
C TYR A 38 2.34 -11.79 6.37
N LEU A 39 1.12 -11.27 6.18
CA LEU A 39 0.69 -10.01 6.80
C LEU A 39 0.27 -10.17 8.26
N GLN A 40 -0.15 -11.37 8.68
CA GLN A 40 -0.41 -11.66 10.09
C GLN A 40 0.86 -11.64 10.94
N GLN A 41 1.96 -12.17 10.41
CA GLN A 41 3.27 -12.16 11.05
C GLN A 41 4.02 -10.84 10.84
N GLY A 42 3.51 -9.99 9.94
CA GLY A 42 4.14 -8.75 9.51
C GLY A 42 4.08 -7.61 10.54
N GLN A 43 5.03 -6.69 10.40
CA GLN A 43 5.07 -5.45 11.16
C GLN A 43 4.24 -4.36 10.45
N PRO A 44 3.34 -3.68 11.18
CA PRO A 44 2.53 -2.61 10.61
C PRO A 44 3.39 -1.53 9.96
N LYS A 45 2.95 -1.00 8.82
CA LYS A 45 3.64 0.03 8.02
C LYS A 45 4.99 -0.41 7.41
N LYS A 46 5.53 -1.58 7.76
CA LYS A 46 6.76 -2.12 7.17
C LYS A 46 6.47 -3.24 6.19
N ASP A 47 5.57 -4.14 6.56
CA ASP A 47 5.16 -5.27 5.74
C ASP A 47 3.92 -4.92 4.92
N TYR A 48 4.02 -5.09 3.60
CA TYR A 48 2.95 -4.80 2.67
C TYR A 48 3.09 -5.60 1.38
N VAL A 49 2.01 -5.63 0.59
CA VAL A 49 1.94 -6.30 -0.70
C VAL A 49 1.61 -5.27 -1.78
N VAL A 50 2.31 -5.34 -2.90
CA VAL A 50 2.00 -4.55 -4.10
C VAL A 50 1.67 -5.47 -5.27
N TYR A 51 0.54 -5.22 -5.91
CA TYR A 51 0.24 -5.71 -7.24
C TYR A 51 0.75 -4.72 -8.28
N HIS A 52 1.61 -5.20 -9.19
CA HIS A 52 2.09 -4.47 -10.35
C HIS A 52 2.47 -5.45 -11.46
N ALA A 53 2.14 -5.15 -12.71
CA ALA A 53 2.59 -5.92 -13.88
C ALA A 53 2.40 -7.44 -13.76
N LYS A 54 1.19 -7.89 -13.37
CA LYS A 54 0.85 -9.32 -13.15
C LYS A 54 1.72 -10.01 -12.08
N GLN A 55 2.24 -9.25 -11.12
CA GLN A 55 3.02 -9.76 -10.00
C GLN A 55 2.49 -9.21 -8.67
N LEU A 56 2.34 -10.09 -7.68
CA LEU A 56 2.11 -9.75 -6.29
C LEU A 56 3.44 -9.82 -5.55
N SER A 57 3.91 -8.69 -5.01
CA SER A 57 5.23 -8.57 -4.40
C SER A 57 5.09 -8.22 -2.92
N CYS A 58 5.65 -9.06 -2.05
CA CYS A 58 5.72 -8.85 -0.62
C CYS A 58 6.96 -8.02 -0.27
N TYR A 59 6.78 -6.93 0.46
CA TYR A 59 7.84 -6.00 0.85
C TYR A 59 7.94 -5.87 2.35
N HIS A 60 9.17 -5.86 2.87
CA HIS A 60 9.48 -5.46 4.24
C HIS A 60 10.37 -4.22 4.22
N ALA A 61 9.88 -3.11 4.78
CA ALA A 61 10.59 -1.84 4.90
C ALA A 61 11.20 -1.35 3.56
N GLY A 62 10.42 -1.44 2.47
CA GLY A 62 10.86 -1.01 1.13
C GLY A 62 11.62 -2.07 0.33
N VAL A 63 11.98 -3.21 0.94
CA VAL A 63 12.73 -4.28 0.27
C VAL A 63 11.80 -5.43 -0.11
N GLN A 64 11.74 -5.77 -1.39
CA GLN A 64 10.99 -6.94 -1.86
C GLN A 64 11.59 -8.22 -1.29
N LYS A 65 10.78 -9.02 -0.61
CA LYS A 65 11.19 -10.30 0.01
C LYS A 65 10.73 -11.51 -0.79
N LYS A 66 9.54 -11.45 -1.37
CA LYS A 66 8.94 -12.55 -2.11
C LYS A 66 7.99 -12.01 -3.18
N TYR A 67 7.74 -12.80 -4.21
CA TYR A 67 6.73 -12.47 -5.20
C TYR A 67 5.97 -13.71 -5.71
N TYR A 68 4.82 -13.46 -6.32
CA TYR A 68 3.98 -14.45 -6.98
C TYR A 68 3.54 -13.89 -8.33
N LEU A 69 3.75 -14.66 -9.40
CA LEU A 69 3.21 -14.32 -10.72
C LEU A 69 1.72 -14.66 -10.76
N VAL A 70 0.94 -13.74 -11.29
CA VAL A 70 -0.52 -13.80 -11.39
C VAL A 70 -0.97 -13.40 -12.80
N SER A 71 -0.57 -14.21 -13.78
CA SER A 71 -0.83 -13.95 -15.21
C SER A 71 -2.32 -13.81 -15.55
N GLU A 72 -3.20 -14.43 -14.75
CA GLU A 72 -4.65 -14.39 -14.91
C GLU A 72 -5.29 -13.10 -14.38
N ALA A 73 -4.57 -12.28 -13.62
CA ALA A 73 -5.07 -10.99 -13.16
C ALA A 73 -5.45 -10.13 -14.37
N THR A 74 -6.57 -9.42 -14.33
CA THR A 74 -7.05 -8.64 -15.49
C THR A 74 -6.72 -7.15 -15.41
N LYS A 75 -6.49 -6.61 -14.19
CA LYS A 75 -6.25 -5.18 -14.01
C LYS A 75 -4.81 -4.78 -14.32
N THR A 76 -4.61 -3.51 -14.61
CA THR A 76 -3.30 -2.91 -14.93
C THR A 76 -2.85 -1.85 -13.92
N LEU A 77 -3.71 -1.53 -12.96
CA LEU A 77 -3.41 -0.58 -11.89
C LEU A 77 -2.33 -1.12 -10.95
N VAL A 78 -1.57 -0.21 -10.33
CA VAL A 78 -0.72 -0.55 -9.19
C VAL A 78 -1.55 -0.44 -7.91
N ILE A 79 -1.65 -1.53 -7.17
CA ILE A 79 -2.51 -1.63 -5.98
C ILE A 79 -1.65 -2.10 -4.82
N TRP A 80 -1.85 -1.50 -3.65
CA TRP A 80 -1.10 -1.76 -2.44
C TRP A 80 -2.04 -2.16 -1.31
N THR A 81 -1.56 -3.04 -0.42
CA THR A 81 -2.22 -3.37 0.84
C THR A 81 -1.22 -3.71 1.94
N ASP A 82 -1.51 -3.34 3.19
CA ASP A 82 -0.80 -3.83 4.39
C ASP A 82 -1.63 -4.85 5.18
N GLY A 83 -2.72 -5.36 4.58
CA GLY A 83 -3.64 -6.29 5.22
C GLY A 83 -4.66 -5.60 6.14
N ARG A 84 -4.58 -4.28 6.30
CA ARG A 84 -5.54 -3.46 7.04
C ARG A 84 -6.27 -2.50 6.13
N GLN A 85 -5.60 -2.05 5.08
CA GLN A 85 -6.12 -1.07 4.15
C GLN A 85 -5.64 -1.31 2.73
N ILE A 86 -6.48 -0.96 1.76
CA ILE A 86 -6.16 -1.03 0.34
C ILE A 86 -6.06 0.38 -0.23
N SER A 87 -5.05 0.61 -1.08
CA SER A 87 -4.90 1.86 -1.82
C SER A 87 -4.38 1.58 -3.22
N ARG A 88 -4.81 2.39 -4.19
CA ARG A 88 -4.15 2.53 -5.47
C ARG A 88 -2.85 3.32 -5.28
N LEU A 89 -1.82 2.98 -6.05
CA LEU A 89 -0.60 3.77 -6.16
C LEU A 89 -0.55 4.55 -7.46
N ASP A 90 0.17 5.67 -7.47
CA ASP A 90 0.60 6.31 -8.71
C ASP A 90 1.49 5.34 -9.49
N SER A 91 1.02 4.94 -10.67
CA SER A 91 1.66 3.88 -11.44
C SER A 91 2.99 4.32 -12.04
N ALA A 92 3.15 5.60 -12.39
CA ALA A 92 4.40 6.12 -12.94
C ALA A 92 5.47 6.27 -11.85
N ALA A 93 5.11 6.81 -10.69
CA ALA A 93 6.03 6.95 -9.56
C ALA A 93 6.53 5.58 -9.06
N PHE A 94 5.64 4.59 -8.99
CA PHE A 94 6.02 3.24 -8.61
C PHE A 94 6.88 2.55 -9.67
N ALA A 95 6.50 2.62 -10.95
CA ALA A 95 7.24 1.96 -12.02
C ALA A 95 8.65 2.52 -12.23
N ASN A 96 8.83 3.84 -12.06
CA ASN A 96 10.14 4.47 -12.26
C ASN A 96 11.08 4.23 -11.08
N ASN A 97 10.60 4.47 -9.86
CA ASN A 97 11.48 4.62 -8.68
C ASN A 97 11.03 3.79 -7.47
N GLY A 98 10.01 2.93 -7.61
CA GLY A 98 9.44 2.16 -6.49
C GLY A 98 8.71 3.01 -5.44
N GLN A 99 8.35 4.26 -5.77
CA GLN A 99 7.74 5.18 -4.82
C GLN A 99 6.29 4.82 -4.51
N LEU A 100 5.94 4.80 -3.21
CA LEU A 100 4.60 4.49 -2.71
C LEU A 100 3.73 5.75 -2.60
N VAL A 101 3.36 6.33 -3.74
CA VAL A 101 2.45 7.49 -3.77
C VAL A 101 1.01 6.99 -3.74
N MET A 102 0.37 7.06 -2.57
CA MET A 102 -0.99 6.58 -2.33
C MET A 102 -2.04 7.52 -2.96
N LEU A 103 -2.89 6.98 -3.84
CA LEU A 103 -4.02 7.69 -4.46
C LEU A 103 -5.35 7.39 -3.76
N GLY A 104 -5.35 6.51 -2.76
CA GLY A 104 -6.55 6.06 -2.05
C GLY A 104 -7.29 4.93 -2.76
N ALA A 105 -8.47 4.59 -2.25
CA ALA A 105 -9.28 3.45 -2.69
C ALA A 105 -10.29 3.77 -3.81
N ALA A 106 -10.38 5.03 -4.25
CA ALA A 106 -11.39 5.45 -5.22
C ALA A 106 -11.25 4.71 -6.56
N GLY A 107 -12.38 4.22 -7.08
CA GLY A 107 -12.43 3.50 -8.36
C GLY A 107 -11.94 2.05 -8.33
N LEU A 108 -11.64 1.49 -7.14
CA LEU A 108 -11.25 0.08 -7.00
C LEU A 108 -12.43 -0.89 -6.82
N GLY A 109 -13.66 -0.39 -6.65
CA GLY A 109 -14.85 -1.23 -6.45
C GLY A 109 -14.80 -2.08 -5.18
N ILE A 110 -14.05 -1.65 -4.17
CA ILE A 110 -13.86 -2.37 -2.91
C ILE A 110 -14.83 -1.88 -1.81
N SER A 111 -15.14 -2.76 -0.86
CA SER A 111 -15.98 -2.44 0.29
C SER A 111 -15.38 -1.31 1.14
N SER A 112 -16.24 -0.50 1.76
CA SER A 112 -15.84 0.64 2.59
C SER A 112 -14.97 0.25 3.79
N ALA A 113 -15.12 -0.98 4.31
CA ALA A 113 -14.33 -1.50 5.42
C ALA A 113 -12.86 -1.82 5.04
N ALA A 114 -12.59 -2.13 3.76
CA ALA A 114 -11.23 -2.33 3.24
C ALA A 114 -10.66 -1.07 2.56
N ALA A 115 -11.54 -0.17 2.15
CA ALA A 115 -11.19 1.11 1.55
C ALA A 115 -10.66 2.07 2.60
N VAL A 116 -9.47 2.64 2.36
CA VAL A 116 -9.00 3.75 3.18
C VAL A 116 -8.68 4.92 2.25
N ALA A 117 -9.59 5.89 2.24
CA ALA A 117 -9.32 7.19 1.68
C ALA A 117 -8.35 7.90 2.62
N ARG A 118 -7.09 8.04 2.22
CA ARG A 118 -6.32 9.16 2.73
C ARG A 118 -6.83 10.37 1.98
N GLU A 119 -7.62 11.19 2.66
CA GLU A 119 -7.64 12.61 2.33
C GLU A 119 -6.18 13.00 2.13
N LYS A 120 -5.90 13.64 1.00
CA LYS A 120 -4.63 14.26 0.74
C LYS A 120 -4.42 15.24 1.89
N GLU A 121 -3.82 14.79 2.98
CA GLU A 121 -3.20 15.66 3.95
C GLU A 121 -2.16 16.38 3.11
N LYS A 122 -2.58 17.55 2.61
CA LYS A 122 -1.71 18.67 2.38
C LYS A 122 -1.05 18.95 3.73
N ASN A 123 -0.11 18.10 4.13
CA ASN A 123 0.89 18.44 5.10
C ASN A 123 1.92 19.31 4.37
N SER A 124 1.44 20.41 3.80
CA SER A 124 2.22 21.61 3.62
C SER A 124 2.18 22.31 4.97
N ASN A 125 2.93 21.76 5.93
CA ASN A 125 3.14 22.42 7.19
C ASN A 125 4.59 22.90 7.26
N ASN A 126 4.68 24.23 7.25
CA ASN A 126 5.63 25.02 8.00
C ASN A 126 7.03 25.22 7.40
N ASN A 127 7.14 26.13 6.43
CA ASN A 127 8.31 27.01 6.37
C ASN A 127 7.95 28.38 6.97
N ASN A 128 7.82 28.41 8.29
CA ASN A 128 7.90 29.63 9.08
C ASN A 128 9.35 30.11 9.06
N ASN A 129 9.76 30.78 7.98
CA ASN A 129 10.97 31.58 7.97
C ASN A 129 10.60 33.02 8.32
N ASN A 130 10.30 33.24 9.60
CA ASN A 130 10.37 34.55 10.20
C ASN A 130 11.17 34.42 11.51
N ASN A 131 12.49 34.63 11.41
CA ASN A 131 13.17 35.36 12.47
C ASN A 131 14.01 36.47 11.87
N ASN A 132 13.42 37.64 11.99
CA ASN A 132 13.90 38.98 11.72
C ASN A 132 14.94 39.41 12.77
N ASN A 133 15.98 40.13 12.31
CA ASN A 133 16.75 41.14 13.05
C ASN A 133 17.65 40.65 14.23
N ASN A 134 18.80 41.23 14.56
CA ASN A 134 19.45 42.49 14.23
C ASN A 134 20.90 42.45 14.77
N ASN A 135 21.75 43.31 14.20
CA ASN A 135 22.76 44.13 14.87
C ASN A 135 24.23 43.63 14.99
N ASN A 136 25.03 44.09 14.03
CA ASN A 136 26.06 45.14 14.18
C ASN A 136 27.44 44.83 14.79
N ASN A 137 28.43 45.29 14.01
CA ASN A 137 29.74 45.85 14.33
C ASN A 137 30.93 44.89 14.52
N ASN A 138 31.91 44.98 13.60
CA ASN A 138 33.15 45.74 13.81
C ASN A 138 34.23 45.18 12.87
N ASN A 139 34.76 45.99 11.95
CA ASN A 139 36.13 45.78 11.49
C ASN A 139 36.77 47.14 11.26
N GLY A 140 37.86 47.37 12.00
CA GLY A 140 38.73 48.53 11.87
C GLY A 140 39.62 48.48 10.63
#